data_AF-A0A3A4QRH0-F1
#
_entry.id   AF-A0A3A4QRH0-F1
#
_cell.length_a   1.000
_cell.length_b   1.000
_cell.length_c   1.000
_cell.angle_alpha   90.00
_cell.angle_beta   90.00
_cell.angle_gamma   90.00
#
_symmetry.space_group_name_H-M   'P 1'
#
loop_
_entity.id
_entity.type
_entity.pdbx_description
1 polymer ?
#
loop_
_entity_poly.entity_id
_entity_poly.type
_entity_poly.pdbx_seq_one_letter_code
_entity_poly.pdbx_strand_id
1 'polypeptide(L)'
;MKILTVDIGTGTQDIYLYDSNLDIENGFKLVLPSPTMMVHRRLKQSLHSRAPILLTGHQMGGGPSAWAIEEVARAGIPVYMTPSAATTLNDELDKVQALGIKIVSEDEVAGLSSKVDSLELKDFDF
;
A
#
# COMPACT_ATOMS: atom_id res chain seq x y z
N MET A 1 -26.50 -6.44 18.65
CA MET A 1 -25.24 -5.67 18.59
C MET A 1 -24.49 -6.12 17.34
N LYS A 2 -23.88 -5.19 16.60
CA LYS A 2 -23.07 -5.50 15.42
C LYS A 2 -21.64 -5.04 15.63
N ILE A 3 -20.66 -5.88 15.31
CA ILE A 3 -19.22 -5.58 15.39
C ILE A 3 -18.59 -6.02 14.08
N LEU A 4 -17.90 -5.10 13.39
CA LEU A 4 -17.05 -5.45 12.26
C LEU A 4 -15.65 -5.76 12.77
N THR A 5 -15.19 -6.98 12.50
CA THR A 5 -13.83 -7.43 12.82
C THR A 5 -13.06 -7.56 11.52
N VAL A 6 -11.82 -7.09 11.52
CA VAL A 6 -10.96 -7.08 10.34
C VAL A 6 -9.58 -7.57 10.77
N ASP A 7 -9.10 -8.63 10.12
CA ASP A 7 -7.73 -9.11 10.24
C ASP A 7 -7.02 -8.94 8.90
N ILE A 8 -5.94 -8.17 8.88
CA ILE A 8 -5.20 -7.84 7.66
C ILE A 8 -3.85 -8.56 7.72
N GLY A 9 -3.74 -9.61 6.93
CA GLY A 9 -2.49 -10.33 6.71
C GLY A 9 -1.73 -9.84 5.49
N THR A 10 -0.60 -10.49 5.20
CA THR A 10 0.23 -10.19 4.04
C THR A 10 -0.48 -10.48 2.71
N GLY A 11 -1.31 -11.54 2.64
CA GLY A 11 -1.96 -11.98 1.40
C GLY A 11 -3.46 -11.71 1.34
N THR A 12 -4.15 -11.85 2.48
CA THR A 12 -5.60 -11.70 2.60
C THR A 12 -5.96 -10.68 3.67
N GLN A 13 -7.17 -10.16 3.57
CA GLN A 13 -7.88 -9.55 4.67
C GLN A 13 -9.14 -10.38 4.93
N ASP A 14 -9.31 -10.79 6.18
CA ASP A 14 -10.47 -11.53 6.65
C ASP A 14 -11.38 -10.53 7.37
N ILE A 15 -12.58 -10.31 6.83
CA ILE A 15 -13.58 -9.42 7.40
C ILE A 15 -14.74 -10.27 7.89
N TYR A 16 -15.10 -10.11 9.15
CA TYR A 16 -16.24 -10.80 9.75
C TYR A 16 -17.17 -9.81 10.45
N LEU A 17 -18.44 -9.83 10.06
CA LEU A 17 -19.50 -9.07 10.72
C LEU A 17 -20.16 -9.95 11.77
N TYR A 18 -19.79 -9.73 13.03
CA TYR A 18 -20.50 -10.30 14.16
C TYR A 18 -21.85 -9.59 14.33
N ASP A 19 -22.93 -10.36 14.38
CA ASP A 19 -24.27 -9.90 14.77
C ASP A 19 -24.77 -10.80 15.90
N SER A 20 -25.05 -10.22 17.06
CA SER A 20 -25.49 -10.98 18.25
C SER A 20 -26.85 -11.67 18.08
N ASN A 21 -27.58 -11.42 16.98
CA ASN A 21 -28.82 -12.11 16.65
C ASN A 21 -28.59 -13.41 15.84
N LEU A 22 -27.35 -13.69 15.43
CA LEU A 22 -26.98 -14.88 14.67
C LEU A 22 -26.03 -15.74 15.52
N ASP A 23 -26.10 -17.05 15.34
CA ASP A 23 -25.03 -17.94 15.80
C ASP A 23 -23.72 -17.60 15.06
N ILE A 24 -22.58 -17.80 15.71
CA ILE A 24 -21.28 -17.37 15.18
C ILE A 24 -20.93 -18.08 13.86
N GLU A 25 -21.40 -19.31 13.68
CA GLU A 25 -21.23 -20.10 12.46
C GLU A 25 -22.04 -19.54 11.27
N ASN A 26 -23.08 -18.76 11.55
CA ASN A 26 -23.98 -18.16 10.56
C ASN A 26 -23.64 -16.70 10.24
N GLY A 27 -22.56 -16.15 10.81
CA GLY A 27 -22.14 -14.78 10.55
C GLY A 27 -21.56 -14.58 9.14
N PHE A 28 -21.59 -13.33 8.68
CA PHE A 28 -21.06 -12.98 7.36
C PHE A 28 -19.55 -12.85 7.40
N LYS A 29 -18.86 -13.69 6.61
CA LYS A 29 -17.39 -13.64 6.43
C LYS A 29 -17.03 -13.32 4.98
N LEU A 30 -16.07 -12.42 4.79
CA LEU A 30 -15.41 -12.13 3.53
C LEU A 30 -13.92 -12.43 3.66
N VAL A 31 -13.34 -13.08 2.65
CA VAL A 31 -11.89 -13.27 2.52
C VAL A 31 -11.48 -12.58 1.23
N LEU A 32 -10.79 -11.46 1.34
CA LEU A 32 -10.41 -10.60 0.22
C LEU A 32 -8.88 -10.51 0.12
N PRO A 33 -8.31 -10.07 -1.01
CA PRO A 33 -6.88 -9.74 -1.06
C PRO A 33 -6.53 -8.65 -0.05
N SER A 34 -5.36 -8.74 0.58
CA SER A 34 -4.86 -7.68 1.46
C SER A 34 -4.60 -6.37 0.69
N PRO A 35 -4.62 -5.21 1.38
CA PRO A 35 -4.22 -3.93 0.80
C PRO A 35 -2.83 -3.98 0.16
N THR A 36 -1.87 -4.65 0.78
CA THR A 36 -0.51 -4.83 0.24
C THR A 36 -0.52 -5.60 -1.09
N MET A 37 -1.36 -6.63 -1.22
CA MET A 37 -1.58 -7.36 -2.48
C MET A 37 -2.26 -6.50 -3.54
N MET A 38 -3.17 -5.60 -3.16
CA MET A 38 -3.80 -4.66 -4.09
C MET A 38 -2.78 -3.67 -4.66
N VAL A 39 -1.95 -3.08 -3.79
CA VAL A 39 -0.83 -2.20 -4.19
C VAL A 39 0.13 -2.95 -5.12
N HIS A 40 0.55 -4.17 -4.76
CA HIS A 40 1.40 -5.01 -5.61
C HIS A 40 0.84 -5.18 -7.02
N ARG A 41 -0.45 -5.54 -7.15
CA ARG A 41 -1.10 -5.73 -8.46
C ARG A 41 -1.13 -4.43 -9.27
N ARG A 42 -1.41 -3.29 -8.62
CA ARG A 42 -1.46 -1.99 -9.28
C ARG A 42 -0.07 -1.58 -9.81
N LEU A 43 0.97 -1.74 -9.00
CA LEU A 43 2.35 -1.41 -9.40
C LEU A 43 2.86 -2.31 -10.53
N LYS A 44 2.51 -3.60 -10.52
CA LYS A 44 2.81 -4.52 -11.62
C LYS A 44 2.19 -4.10 -12.95
N GLN A 45 1.00 -3.49 -12.92
CA GLN A 45 0.40 -2.92 -14.11
C GLN A 45 1.17 -1.68 -14.59
N SER A 46 1.63 -0.82 -13.67
CA SER A 46 2.41 0.39 -13.99
C SER A 46 3.80 0.10 -14.58
N LEU A 47 4.38 -1.09 -14.38
CA LEU A 47 5.61 -1.51 -15.07
C LEU A 47 5.52 -1.42 -16.60
N HIS A 48 4.32 -1.62 -17.17
CA HIS A 48 4.11 -1.57 -18.62
C HIS A 48 4.09 -0.13 -19.15
N SER A 49 3.49 0.81 -18.40
CA SER A 49 3.43 2.22 -18.80
C SER A 49 4.73 2.95 -18.57
N ARG A 50 5.60 2.43 -17.68
CA ARG A 50 6.84 3.06 -17.20
C ARG A 50 6.63 4.50 -16.72
N ALA A 51 5.41 4.83 -16.31
CA ALA A 51 5.08 6.13 -15.75
C ALA A 51 5.76 6.28 -14.38
N PRO A 52 6.30 7.46 -14.04
CA PRO A 52 6.78 7.74 -12.69
C PRO A 52 5.66 7.49 -11.67
N ILE A 53 6.01 7.00 -10.48
CA ILE A 53 5.07 6.65 -9.43
C ILE A 53 5.30 7.53 -8.21
N LEU A 54 4.23 8.06 -7.63
CA LEU A 54 4.22 8.71 -6.34
C LEU A 54 3.46 7.85 -5.34
N LEU A 55 4.07 7.57 -4.19
CA LEU A 55 3.44 6.86 -3.08
C LEU A 55 3.34 7.77 -1.86
N THR A 56 2.12 8.01 -1.40
CA THR A 56 1.82 8.83 -0.22
C THR A 56 1.10 7.98 0.85
N GLY A 57 0.63 8.60 1.93
CA GLY A 57 -0.11 7.91 2.98
C GLY A 57 0.78 7.46 4.13
N HIS A 58 0.53 6.27 4.66
CA HIS A 58 1.13 5.78 5.89
C HIS A 58 1.94 4.50 5.68
N GLN A 59 2.66 4.12 6.72
CA GLN A 59 3.25 2.80 6.82
C GLN A 59 2.18 1.75 6.63
N MET A 60 2.41 0.85 5.68
CA MET A 60 1.65 -0.39 5.55
C MET A 60 2.50 -1.57 6.01
N GLY A 61 1.88 -2.73 6.14
CA GLY A 61 2.62 -3.99 6.20
C GLY A 61 3.58 -4.15 5.02
N GLY A 62 4.79 -4.64 5.31
CA GLY A 62 5.74 -5.06 4.27
C GLY A 62 5.23 -6.28 3.48
N GLY A 63 6.06 -6.78 2.57
CA GLY A 63 5.73 -7.94 1.73
C GLY A 63 5.33 -7.51 0.30
N PRO A 64 4.16 -7.92 -0.23
CA PRO A 64 3.82 -7.71 -1.64
C PRO A 64 3.97 -6.28 -2.13
N SER A 65 3.47 -5.29 -1.37
CA SER A 65 3.62 -3.87 -1.70
C SER A 65 5.10 -3.49 -1.80
N ALA A 66 5.88 -3.79 -0.77
CA ALA A 66 7.31 -3.50 -0.72
C ALA A 66 8.09 -4.14 -1.87
N TRP A 67 7.87 -5.43 -2.15
CA TRP A 67 8.52 -6.13 -3.25
C TRP A 67 8.23 -5.49 -4.61
N ALA A 68 6.98 -5.07 -4.85
CA ALA A 68 6.61 -4.41 -6.08
C ALA A 68 7.24 -3.01 -6.21
N ILE A 69 7.30 -2.24 -5.11
CA ILE A 69 7.93 -0.92 -5.10
C ILE A 69 9.42 -1.04 -5.44
N GLU A 70 10.12 -1.97 -4.78
CA GLU A 70 11.53 -2.25 -5.06
C GLU A 70 11.76 -2.70 -6.51
N GLU A 71 10.87 -3.51 -7.07
CA GLU A 71 10.96 -3.96 -8.45
C GLU A 71 10.79 -2.81 -9.45
N VAL A 72 9.81 -1.92 -9.21
CA VAL A 72 9.62 -0.71 -10.02
C VAL A 72 10.88 0.17 -9.98
N ALA A 73 11.43 0.40 -8.78
CA ALA A 73 12.65 1.18 -8.62
C ALA A 73 13.85 0.52 -9.35
N ARG A 74 14.01 -0.80 -9.21
CA ARG A 74 15.06 -1.58 -9.89
C ARG A 74 14.91 -1.58 -11.42
N ALA A 75 13.68 -1.44 -11.93
CA ALA A 75 13.40 -1.29 -13.36
C ALA A 75 13.73 0.11 -13.91
N GLY A 76 14.27 1.01 -13.07
CA GLY A 76 14.66 2.37 -13.44
C GLY A 76 13.48 3.32 -13.65
N ILE A 77 12.29 2.98 -13.15
CA ILE A 77 11.13 3.87 -13.17
C ILE A 77 11.25 4.80 -11.94
N PRO A 78 11.09 6.13 -12.09
CA PRO A 78 11.18 7.02 -10.94
C PRO A 78 10.08 6.73 -9.92
N VAL A 79 10.48 6.47 -8.68
CA VAL A 79 9.57 6.28 -7.54
C VAL A 79 9.81 7.40 -6.54
N TYR A 80 8.73 8.13 -6.22
CA TYR A 80 8.69 9.16 -5.21
C TYR A 80 7.88 8.65 -4.02
N MET A 81 8.35 8.91 -2.80
CA MET A 81 7.60 8.55 -1.58
C MET A 81 7.63 9.70 -0.58
N THR A 82 6.53 9.92 0.14
CA THR A 82 6.59 10.75 1.35
C THR A 82 7.29 9.99 2.48
N PRO A 83 7.90 10.67 3.47
CA PRO A 83 8.58 10.01 4.57
C PRO A 83 7.73 8.96 5.28
N SER A 84 6.43 9.24 5.50
CA SER A 84 5.50 8.33 6.16
C SER A 84 5.15 7.09 5.35
N ALA A 85 5.07 7.21 4.02
CA ALA A 85 4.85 6.06 3.14
C ALA A 85 6.10 5.19 3.06
N ALA A 86 7.28 5.82 3.04
CA ALA A 86 8.58 5.17 2.89
C ALA A 86 8.92 4.19 4.03
N THR A 87 8.38 4.41 5.24
CA THR A 87 8.56 3.47 6.35
C THR A 87 7.92 2.10 6.11
N THR A 88 7.05 1.96 5.09
CA THR A 88 6.60 0.65 4.58
C THR A 88 7.76 -0.24 4.12
N LEU A 89 8.85 0.37 3.64
CA LEU A 89 10.04 -0.35 3.16
C LEU A 89 11.09 -0.48 4.26
N ASN A 90 11.36 0.62 4.97
CA ASN A 90 12.31 0.64 6.06
C ASN A 90 12.11 1.88 6.95
N ASP A 91 12.22 1.71 8.27
CA ASP A 91 12.19 2.82 9.22
C ASP A 91 13.37 3.79 9.05
N GLU A 92 14.49 3.31 8.52
CA GLU A 92 15.66 4.14 8.19
C GLU A 92 15.55 4.64 6.74
N LEU A 93 15.15 5.90 6.56
CA LEU A 93 14.91 6.49 5.23
C LEU A 93 16.14 6.49 4.32
N ASP A 94 17.35 6.54 4.87
CA ASP A 94 18.59 6.45 4.09
C ASP A 94 18.69 5.09 3.35
N LYS A 95 18.20 4.01 3.97
CA LYS A 95 18.14 2.68 3.32
C LYS A 95 17.12 2.68 2.19
N VAL A 96 16.00 3.38 2.36
CA VAL A 96 15.00 3.54 1.30
C VAL A 96 15.58 4.32 0.12
N GLN A 97 16.29 5.41 0.38
CA GLN A 97 16.97 6.21 -0.65
C GLN A 97 18.04 5.40 -1.40
N ALA A 98 18.77 4.53 -0.69
CA ALA A 98 19.75 3.63 -1.29
C ALA A 98 19.15 2.62 -2.29
N LEU A 99 17.83 2.37 -2.23
CA LEU A 99 17.10 1.56 -3.22
C LEU A 99 16.77 2.34 -4.51
N GLY A 100 17.18 3.61 -4.62
CA GLY A 100 16.89 4.48 -5.77
C GLY A 100 15.54 5.20 -5.68
N ILE A 101 14.92 5.22 -4.50
CA ILE A 101 13.63 5.87 -4.25
C ILE A 101 13.87 7.30 -3.77
N LYS A 102 13.17 8.28 -4.37
CA LYS A 102 13.28 9.67 -3.94
C LYS A 102 12.26 9.97 -2.85
N ILE A 103 12.75 10.33 -1.66
CA ILE A 103 11.89 10.85 -0.59
C ILE A 103 11.56 12.31 -0.88
N VAL A 104 10.28 12.67 -0.85
CA VAL A 104 9.76 14.02 -1.16
C VAL A 104 8.86 14.51 -0.04
N SER A 105 8.87 15.81 0.26
CA SER A 105 7.95 16.41 1.22
C SER A 105 6.52 16.53 0.64
N GLU A 106 5.54 16.77 1.50
CA GLU A 106 4.15 17.04 1.08
C GLU A 106 4.06 18.27 0.15
N ASP A 107 4.89 19.29 0.38
CA ASP A 107 4.94 20.48 -0.48
C ASP A 107 5.51 20.14 -1.87
N GLU A 108 6.55 19.29 -1.93
CA GLU A 108 7.11 18.81 -3.19
C GLU A 108 6.13 17.94 -3.97
N VAL A 109 5.29 17.16 -3.27
CA VAL A 109 4.21 16.37 -3.88
C VAL A 109 3.25 17.27 -4.68
N ALA A 110 2.85 18.42 -4.12
CA ALA A 110 1.96 19.37 -4.81
C ALA A 110 2.58 19.95 -6.09
N GLY A 111 3.92 19.99 -6.18
CA GLY A 111 4.66 20.44 -7.35
C GLY A 111 4.88 19.38 -8.43
N LEU A 112 4.54 18.11 -8.18
CA LEU A 112 4.72 17.03 -9.16
C LEU A 112 3.71 17.13 -10.31
N SER A 113 4.15 16.78 -11.52
CA SER A 113 3.33 16.84 -12.74
C SER A 113 2.15 15.86 -12.69
N SER A 114 1.04 16.20 -13.35
CA SER A 114 -0.12 15.32 -13.54
C SER A 114 0.16 14.02 -14.31
N LYS A 115 1.39 13.83 -14.81
CA LYS A 115 1.86 12.60 -15.48
C LYS A 115 2.42 11.54 -14.51
N VAL A 116 2.45 11.82 -13.20
CA VAL A 116 2.89 10.87 -12.18
C VAL A 116 1.68 10.04 -11.71
N ASP A 117 1.80 8.72 -11.74
CA ASP A 117 0.77 7.80 -11.23
C ASP A 117 0.84 7.81 -9.70
N SER A 118 -0.19 8.35 -9.06
CA SER A 118 -0.24 8.51 -7.60
C SER A 118 -1.03 7.37 -6.95
N LEU A 119 -0.49 6.81 -5.88
CA LEU A 119 -1.12 5.77 -5.09
C LEU A 119 -0.92 6.03 -3.60
N GLU A 120 -2.01 6.06 -2.85
CA GLU A 120 -1.99 6.21 -1.41
C GLU A 120 -1.82 4.84 -0.73
N LEU A 121 -0.87 4.74 0.19
CA LEU A 121 -0.60 3.56 1.01
C LEU A 121 -1.41 3.65 2.32
N LYS A 122 -2.32 2.70 2.52
CA LYS A 122 -3.09 2.53 3.76
C LYS A 122 -3.66 1.11 3.86
N ASP A 123 -3.70 0.57 5.08
CA ASP A 123 -4.25 -0.76 5.32
C ASP A 123 -5.79 -0.73 5.46
N PHE A 124 -6.36 0.33 6.02
CA PHE A 124 -7.81 0.44 6.22
C PHE A 124 -8.27 1.90 6.16
N ASP A 125 -9.43 2.16 5.57
CA ASP A 125 -10.01 3.51 5.37
C ASP A 125 -11.52 3.46 5.64
N PHE A 126 -12.04 4.33 6.51
CA PHE A 126 -13.44 4.33 6.98
C PHE A 126 -14.03 5.74 7.09
#